data_AF-A0A7S1B9C7-F1
#
_entry.id   AF-A0A7S1B9C7-F1
#
_cell.length_a   1.000
_cell.length_b   1.000
_cell.length_c   1.000
_cell.angle_alpha   90.00
_cell.angle_beta   90.00
_cell.angle_gamma   90.00
#
_symmetry.space_group_name_H-M   'P 1'
#
loop_
_entity.id
_entity.type
_entity.pdbx_description
1 polymer ?
#
loop_
_entity_poly.entity_id
_entity_poly.type
_entity_poly.pdbx_seq_one_letter_code
_entity_poly.pdbx_strand_id
1 'polypeptide(L)'
;MGGTFVAANKLFLIKSGYTKQELCSLTIFNLTQREDLQTAFEQISNMISPPNEGQPGAISNPCILRGIIKDQDNIELSVALIRGNDGIAKCFCVTLIEHRTCPNQTGNFGGFSSSALSAPLSEHGQDPLSSKSPAYTTG
;
A
#
# COMPACT_ATOMS: atom_id res chain seq x y z
N MET A 1 -17.69 6.78 4.39
CA MET A 1 -16.26 7.16 4.41
C MET A 1 -15.61 6.35 5.51
N GLY A 2 -15.14 5.14 5.20
CA GLY A 2 -14.85 4.11 6.21
C GLY A 2 -13.53 3.36 6.00
N GLY A 3 -12.58 3.91 5.25
CA GLY A 3 -11.28 3.27 5.05
C GLY A 3 -11.31 1.98 4.23
N THR A 4 -12.42 1.67 3.55
CA THR A 4 -12.62 0.42 2.81
C THR A 4 -11.90 0.43 1.47
N PHE A 5 -11.51 -0.75 0.99
CA PHE A 5 -10.90 -0.88 -0.33
C PHE A 5 -11.92 -0.54 -1.44
N VAL A 6 -11.53 0.34 -2.35
CA VAL A 6 -12.36 0.73 -3.50
C VAL A 6 -11.89 0.12 -4.81
N ALA A 7 -10.60 -0.18 -4.90
CA ALA A 7 -10.01 -0.83 -6.06
C ALA A 7 -8.87 -1.75 -5.63
N ALA A 8 -8.75 -2.88 -6.30
CA ALA A 8 -7.60 -3.77 -6.16
C ALA A 8 -7.31 -4.41 -7.51
N ASN A 9 -6.02 -4.64 -7.77
CA ASN A 9 -5.59 -5.32 -8.97
C ASN A 9 -5.69 -6.83 -8.81
N LYS A 10 -5.66 -7.55 -9.94
CA LYS A 10 -5.76 -9.01 -9.94
C LYS A 10 -4.67 -9.66 -9.07
N LEU A 11 -3.47 -9.10 -9.09
CA LEU A 11 -2.33 -9.63 -8.33
C LEU A 11 -2.56 -9.55 -6.81
N PHE A 12 -3.11 -8.43 -6.32
CA PHE A 12 -3.47 -8.24 -4.91
C PHE A 12 -4.53 -9.25 -4.49
N LEU A 13 -5.56 -9.46 -5.30
CA LEU A 13 -6.61 -10.45 -5.01
C LEU A 13 -6.03 -11.87 -4.93
N ILE A 14 -5.17 -12.24 -5.90
CA ILE A 14 -4.51 -13.56 -5.92
C ILE A 14 -3.61 -13.73 -4.69
N LYS A 15 -2.77 -12.74 -4.38
CA LYS A 15 -1.80 -12.81 -3.27
C LYS A 15 -2.47 -12.76 -1.90
N SER A 16 -3.53 -12.00 -1.77
CA SER A 16 -4.25 -11.87 -0.50
C SER A 16 -5.24 -13.00 -0.23
N GLY A 17 -5.63 -13.78 -1.26
CA GLY A 17 -6.65 -14.81 -1.13
C GLY A 17 -8.06 -14.26 -0.84
N TYR A 18 -8.28 -12.95 -1.04
CA TYR A 18 -9.59 -12.33 -0.97
C TYR A 18 -10.18 -12.15 -2.35
N THR A 19 -11.49 -12.35 -2.45
CA THR A 19 -12.28 -11.90 -3.58
C THR A 19 -12.47 -10.39 -3.54
N LYS A 20 -12.79 -9.79 -4.69
CA LYS A 20 -13.06 -8.34 -4.77
C LYS A 20 -14.17 -7.91 -3.81
N GLN A 21 -15.23 -8.74 -3.68
CA GLN A 21 -16.38 -8.43 -2.82
C GLN A 21 -16.02 -8.49 -1.33
N GLU A 22 -15.25 -9.49 -0.91
CA GLU A 22 -14.70 -9.55 0.45
C GLU A 22 -13.83 -8.33 0.72
N LEU A 23 -12.90 -8.02 -0.18
CA LEU A 23 -11.96 -6.93 0.02
C LEU A 23 -12.65 -5.56 0.14
N CYS A 24 -13.70 -5.32 -0.66
CA CYS A 24 -14.49 -4.08 -0.56
C CYS A 24 -15.24 -3.92 0.77
N SER A 25 -15.40 -5.00 1.54
CA SER A 25 -15.99 -4.97 2.88
C SER A 25 -14.96 -4.85 3.99
N LEU A 26 -13.67 -4.94 3.66
CA LEU A 26 -12.56 -4.86 4.60
C LEU A 26 -11.90 -3.48 4.57
N THR A 27 -11.18 -3.18 5.64
CA THR A 27 -10.31 -2.00 5.76
C THR A 27 -8.86 -2.46 5.90
N ILE A 28 -7.92 -1.53 5.75
CA ILE A 28 -6.48 -1.80 5.96
C ILE A 28 -6.26 -2.40 7.36
N PHE A 29 -6.93 -1.87 8.38
CA PHE A 29 -6.85 -2.37 9.76
C PHE A 29 -7.34 -3.80 9.93
N ASN A 30 -8.29 -4.28 9.13
CA ASN A 30 -8.69 -5.69 9.17
C ASN A 30 -7.57 -6.62 8.67
N LEU A 31 -6.65 -6.09 7.86
CA LEU A 31 -5.50 -6.81 7.32
C LEU A 31 -4.23 -6.55 8.12
N THR A 32 -4.27 -5.74 9.18
CA THR A 32 -3.12 -5.41 10.03
C THR A 32 -3.11 -6.26 11.30
N GLN A 33 -1.93 -6.67 11.77
CA GLN A 33 -1.78 -7.36 13.04
C GLN A 33 -2.27 -6.52 14.21
N ARG A 34 -2.88 -7.15 15.22
CA ARG A 34 -3.52 -6.44 16.35
C ARG A 34 -2.53 -5.63 17.15
N GLU A 35 -1.30 -6.11 17.28
CA GLU A 35 -0.21 -5.47 18.02
C GLU A 35 0.19 -4.12 17.39
N ASP A 36 -0.03 -3.97 16.09
CA ASP A 36 0.40 -2.80 15.32
C ASP A 36 -0.75 -1.82 15.03
N LEU A 37 -2.00 -2.16 15.38
CA LEU A 37 -3.19 -1.36 15.05
C LEU A 37 -3.14 0.06 15.62
N GLN A 38 -2.65 0.22 16.84
CA GLN A 38 -2.57 1.53 17.47
C GLN A 38 -1.56 2.42 16.73
N THR A 39 -0.35 1.89 16.51
CA THR A 39 0.70 2.54 15.73
C THR A 39 0.22 2.87 14.31
N ALA A 40 -0.48 1.94 13.66
CA ALA A 40 -1.04 2.11 12.33
C ALA A 40 -2.03 3.28 12.27
N PHE A 41 -2.92 3.36 13.25
CA PHE A 41 -3.91 4.43 13.33
C PHE A 41 -3.25 5.79 13.51
N GLU A 42 -2.24 5.89 14.37
CA GLU A 42 -1.49 7.13 14.58
C GLU A 42 -0.73 7.55 13.32
N GLN A 43 -0.04 6.62 12.65
CA GLN A 43 0.67 6.91 11.41
C GLN A 43 -0.27 7.34 10.29
N ILE A 44 -1.40 6.66 10.12
CA ILE A 44 -2.42 7.03 9.12
C ILE A 44 -3.02 8.41 9.46
N SER A 45 -3.33 8.67 10.73
CA SER A 45 -3.84 9.98 11.17
C SER A 45 -2.84 11.12 10.89
N ASN A 46 -1.54 10.86 11.12
CA ASN A 46 -0.47 11.80 10.80
C ASN A 46 -0.33 12.03 9.30
N MET A 47 -0.57 11.02 8.45
CA MET A 47 -0.58 11.18 6.99
C MET A 47 -1.76 12.04 6.52
N ILE A 48 -2.95 11.84 7.09
CA ILE A 48 -4.16 12.60 6.74
C ILE A 48 -4.04 14.06 7.15
N SER A 49 -3.40 14.31 8.30
CA SER A 49 -3.26 15.66 8.84
C SER A 49 -2.64 16.60 7.80
N PRO A 50 -3.21 17.82 7.64
CA PRO A 50 -2.68 18.79 6.71
C PRO A 50 -1.19 19.02 7.02
N PRO A 51 -0.32 19.09 6.00
CA PRO A 51 1.08 19.38 6.26
C PRO A 51 1.15 20.75 6.92
N ASN A 52 1.89 20.87 8.03
CA ASN A 52 2.20 22.19 8.61
C ASN A 52 2.71 23.10 7.48
N GLU A 53 2.21 24.33 7.43
CA GLU A 53 2.23 25.30 6.31
C GLU A 53 3.62 25.72 5.79
N GLY A 54 4.47 24.79 5.37
CA GLY A 54 5.86 25.09 4.98
C GLY A 54 6.53 24.13 4.01
N GLN A 55 5.90 23.01 3.63
CA GLN A 55 6.49 22.07 2.66
C GLN A 55 5.49 21.72 1.54
N PRO A 56 5.43 22.54 0.47
CA PRO A 56 4.78 22.13 -0.77
C PRO A 56 5.46 20.85 -1.30
N GLY A 57 4.70 19.76 -1.37
CA GLY A 57 5.19 18.48 -1.88
C GLY A 57 5.79 17.53 -0.84
N ALA A 58 5.52 17.69 0.46
CA ALA A 58 5.86 16.67 1.45
C ALA A 58 5.16 15.34 1.11
N ILE A 59 5.90 14.44 0.47
CA ILE A 59 5.51 13.05 0.28
C ILE A 59 5.48 12.44 1.69
N SER A 60 4.29 12.23 2.26
CA SER A 60 4.18 11.47 3.50
C SER A 60 4.83 10.11 3.27
N ASN A 61 5.83 9.80 4.10
CA ASN A 61 6.51 8.51 4.02
C ASN A 61 5.47 7.39 4.15
N PRO A 62 5.56 6.35 3.30
CA PRO A 62 4.65 5.23 3.39
C PRO A 62 4.76 4.57 4.76
N CYS A 63 3.61 4.28 5.35
CA CYS A 63 3.49 3.52 6.58
C CYS A 63 3.63 2.03 6.24
N ILE A 64 4.56 1.33 6.88
CA ILE A 64 4.72 -0.13 6.73
C ILE A 64 4.07 -0.79 7.93
N LEU A 65 3.08 -1.64 7.67
CA LEU A 65 2.30 -2.34 8.69
C LEU A 65 2.49 -3.84 8.54
N ARG A 66 2.51 -4.56 9.66
CA ARG A 66 2.55 -6.03 9.59
C ARG A 66 1.18 -6.56 9.21
N GLY A 67 1.13 -7.32 8.12
CA GLY A 67 -0.08 -7.89 7.57
C GLY A 67 -0.49 -9.19 8.27
N ILE A 68 -1.79 -9.38 8.46
CA ILE A 68 -2.41 -10.67 8.75
C ILE A 68 -3.39 -11.01 7.64
N ILE A 69 -3.01 -11.97 6.81
CA ILE A 69 -3.80 -12.38 5.65
C ILE A 69 -3.94 -13.88 5.69
N LYS A 70 -5.19 -14.36 5.77
CA LYS A 70 -5.65 -15.76 5.75
C LYS A 70 -4.55 -16.82 6.00
N ASP A 71 -3.81 -17.20 4.96
CA ASP A 71 -2.87 -18.33 4.94
C ASP A 71 -1.40 -17.91 4.73
N GLN A 72 -1.10 -16.62 4.83
CA GLN A 72 0.21 -16.04 4.54
C GLN A 72 0.83 -15.43 5.80
N ASP A 73 1.80 -16.14 6.37
CA ASP A 73 2.74 -15.58 7.34
C ASP A 73 3.84 -14.80 6.60
N ASN A 74 4.25 -13.64 7.14
CA ASN A 74 5.30 -12.76 6.60
C ASN A 74 4.90 -11.84 5.43
N ILE A 75 3.69 -11.29 5.47
CA ILE A 75 3.29 -10.19 4.60
C ILE A 75 3.36 -8.87 5.37
N GLU A 76 3.86 -7.83 4.70
CA GLU A 76 3.75 -6.44 5.13
C GLU A 76 2.85 -5.66 4.18
N LEU A 77 2.16 -4.66 4.72
CA LEU A 77 1.31 -3.73 4.00
C LEU A 77 2.00 -2.37 3.97
N SER A 78 2.39 -1.92 2.78
CA SER A 78 2.85 -0.55 2.58
C SER A 78 1.67 0.33 2.20
N VAL A 79 1.42 1.36 3.01
CA VAL A 79 0.30 2.29 2.89
C VAL A 79 0.84 3.68 2.63
N ALA A 80 0.55 4.23 1.46
CA ALA A 80 0.97 5.58 1.07
C ALA A 80 -0.26 6.46 0.84
N LEU A 81 -0.23 7.71 1.32
CA LEU A 81 -1.28 8.67 1.03
C LEU A 81 -1.10 9.27 -0.37
N ILE A 82 -2.17 9.23 -1.17
CA ILE A 82 -2.25 9.90 -2.46
C ILE A 82 -3.05 11.18 -2.31
N ARG A 83 -2.39 12.31 -2.58
CA ARG A 83 -3.02 13.64 -2.64
C ARG A 83 -3.33 13.99 -4.09
N GLY A 84 -4.47 14.63 -4.32
CA GLY A 84 -4.80 15.22 -5.61
C GLY A 84 -3.94 16.46 -5.91
N ASN A 85 -4.07 16.98 -7.13
CA ASN A 85 -3.36 18.21 -7.55
C ASN A 85 -3.69 19.41 -6.66
N ASP A 86 -4.84 19.38 -5.99
CA ASP A 86 -5.32 20.41 -5.05
C ASP A 86 -4.67 20.29 -3.66
N GLY A 87 -3.75 19.35 -3.45
CA GLY A 87 -3.13 19.05 -2.15
C GLY A 87 -4.01 18.28 -1.17
N ILE A 88 -5.26 17.99 -1.56
CA ILE A 88 -6.25 17.29 -0.73
C ILE A 88 -6.01 15.78 -0.79
N ALA A 89 -6.03 15.12 0.37
CA ALA A 89 -6.00 13.67 0.51
C ALA A 89 -7.17 13.02 -0.25
N LYS A 90 -6.89 12.15 -1.23
CA LYS A 90 -7.93 11.46 -2.02
C LYS A 90 -8.11 10.00 -1.60
N CYS A 91 -7.02 9.27 -1.51
CA CYS A 91 -7.04 7.83 -1.25
C CYS A 91 -5.70 7.36 -0.67
N PHE A 92 -5.70 6.16 -0.10
CA PHE A 92 -4.48 5.46 0.23
C PHE A 92 -4.18 4.41 -0.84
N CYS A 93 -2.92 4.34 -1.26
CA CYS A 93 -2.39 3.25 -2.06
C CYS A 93 -1.85 2.18 -1.10
N VAL A 94 -2.32 0.93 -1.26
CA VAL A 94 -1.92 -0.18 -0.40
C VAL A 94 -1.22 -1.23 -1.23
N THR A 95 -0.02 -1.62 -0.82
CA THR A 95 0.82 -2.60 -1.52
C THR A 95 1.17 -3.75 -0.58
N LEU A 96 1.00 -4.97 -1.07
CA LEU A 96 1.44 -6.18 -0.37
C LEU A 96 2.92 -6.43 -0.64
N ILE A 97 3.70 -6.54 0.42
CA ILE A 97 5.13 -6.87 0.38
C ILE A 97 5.28 -8.25 1.02
N GLU A 98 5.76 -9.22 0.24
CA GLU A 98 6.01 -10.58 0.71
C GLU A 98 7.49 -10.68 1.11
N HIS A 99 7.77 -11.00 2.37
CA HIS A 99 9.12 -11.35 2.78
C HIS A 99 9.37 -12.81 2.40
N ARG A 100 10.13 -13.02 1.32
CA ARG A 100 10.69 -14.35 1.05
C ARG A 100 11.72 -14.67 2.13
N THR A 101 11.33 -15.48 3.10
CA THR A 101 12.28 -16.19 3.96
C THR A 101 13.00 -17.21 3.08
N CYS A 102 14.06 -16.78 2.39
CA CYS A 102 14.99 -17.72 1.79
C CYS A 102 15.64 -18.51 2.94
N PRO A 103 15.52 -19.85 3.01
CA PRO A 103 16.07 -20.64 4.12
C PRO A 103 17.60 -20.76 4.08
N ASN A 104 18.31 -19.91 3.31
CA ASN A 104 19.76 -19.97 3.21
C ASN A 104 20.34 -18.62 2.76
N GLN A 105 20.52 -17.67 3.67
CA GLN A 105 21.57 -16.66 3.52
C GLN A 105 22.01 -16.14 4.88
N THR A 106 23.03 -16.80 5.41
CA THR A 106 23.91 -16.25 6.43
C THR A 106 24.55 -14.99 5.87
N GLY A 107 24.17 -13.83 6.40
CA GLY A 107 24.94 -12.60 6.29
C GLY A 107 24.34 -11.53 5.35
N ASN A 108 24.33 -10.31 5.88
CA ASN A 108 24.14 -9.03 5.19
C ASN A 108 22.70 -8.50 5.05
N PHE A 109 22.18 -7.95 6.16
CA PHE A 109 21.16 -6.90 6.12
C PHE A 109 21.73 -5.66 5.42
N GLY A 110 21.44 -5.50 4.13
CA GLY A 110 21.90 -4.38 3.33
C GLY A 110 20.78 -3.80 2.46
N GLY A 111 20.20 -2.69 2.93
CA GLY A 111 19.64 -1.61 2.11
C GLY A 111 18.52 -1.95 1.11
N PHE A 112 17.27 -1.69 1.49
CA PHE A 112 16.18 -1.52 0.51
C PHE A 112 16.42 -0.20 -0.24
N SER A 113 16.83 -0.27 -1.52
CA SER A 113 16.83 0.88 -2.42
C SER A 113 15.42 1.10 -2.96
N SER A 114 14.75 2.15 -2.48
CA SER A 114 13.51 2.66 -3.02
C SER A 114 13.77 3.40 -4.34
N SER A 115 13.86 2.69 -5.45
CA SER A 115 13.89 3.29 -6.79
C SER A 115 12.47 3.41 -7.36
N ALA A 116 11.91 4.60 -7.14
CA ALA A 116 11.14 5.41 -8.09
C ALA A 116 10.27 4.70 -9.15
N LEU A 117 8.95 4.74 -8.96
CA LEU A 117 7.98 4.75 -10.05
C LEU A 117 7.76 6.18 -10.54
N SER A 118 8.75 6.71 -11.27
CA SER A 118 8.56 7.85 -12.17
C SER A 118 8.29 7.29 -13.56
N ALA A 119 7.04 7.31 -14.01
CA ALA A 119 6.69 6.91 -15.37
C ALA A 119 6.85 8.10 -16.34
N PRO A 120 7.66 8.02 -17.41
CA PRO A 120 7.51 8.90 -18.55
C PRO A 120 6.39 8.37 -19.48
N LEU A 121 5.56 9.30 -19.97
CA LEU A 121 4.66 9.09 -21.11
C LEU A 121 5.47 8.62 -22.33
N SER A 122 5.07 7.51 -22.95
CA SER A 122 5.30 7.26 -24.38
C SER A 122 4.17 6.41 -24.95
N GLU A 123 3.60 6.92 -26.05
CA GLU A 123 2.60 6.28 -26.90
C GLU A 123 3.17 5.09 -27.68
N HIS A 124 2.24 4.30 -28.23
CA HIS A 124 2.37 3.29 -29.30
C HIS A 124 2.79 1.86 -28.94
N GLY A 125 1.87 0.91 -29.21
CA GLY A 125 2.17 -0.52 -29.39
C GLY A 125 1.19 -1.45 -28.67
N GLN A 126 0.30 -2.09 -29.43
CA GLN A 126 -0.64 -3.12 -28.97
C GLN A 126 0.10 -4.33 -28.38
N ASP A 127 -0.29 -4.78 -27.17
CA ASP A 127 -0.31 -6.20 -26.77
C ASP A 127 -1.15 -6.38 -25.48
N PRO A 128 -1.97 -7.45 -25.32
CA PRO A 128 -3.08 -7.46 -24.38
C PRO A 128 -2.80 -8.41 -23.21
N LEU A 129 -2.01 -8.05 -22.17
CA LEU A 129 -2.09 -8.69 -20.84
C LEU A 129 -1.13 -8.05 -19.81
N SER A 130 -1.34 -6.80 -19.38
CA SER A 130 -0.59 -6.29 -18.22
C SER A 130 -1.30 -5.16 -17.51
N SER A 131 -2.28 -5.52 -16.67
CA SER A 131 -2.94 -4.58 -15.77
C SER A 131 -2.02 -4.28 -14.58
N LYS A 132 -0.96 -3.49 -14.79
CA LYS A 132 -0.04 -2.91 -13.78
C LYS A 132 -0.68 -1.75 -12.99
N SER A 133 -1.95 -1.85 -12.61
CA SER A 133 -2.56 -0.85 -11.73
C SER A 133 -2.39 -1.31 -10.29
N PRO A 134 -2.05 -0.47 -9.30
CA PRO A 134 -2.03 -0.84 -7.88
C PRO A 134 -3.45 -0.83 -7.25
N ALA A 135 -3.56 -1.19 -5.97
CA ALA A 135 -4.81 -1.16 -5.21
C ALA A 135 -4.98 0.16 -4.45
N TYR A 136 -6.23 0.64 -4.33
CA TYR A 136 -6.59 1.93 -3.73
C TYR A 136 -7.72 1.77 -2.70
N THR A 137 -7.62 2.49 -1.58
CA THR A 137 -8.67 2.60 -0.55
C THR A 137 -9.08 4.05 -0.37
N THR A 138 -10.36 4.31 -0.07
CA THR A 138 -10.83 5.68 0.22
C THR A 138 -10.46 6.07 1.66
N GLY A 139 -10.03 7.31 1.85
CA GLY A 139 -9.97 7.96 3.17
C GLY A 139 -11.36 8.18 3.75
#